data_AF-A0A1A2TXH0-F1
#
_entry.id   AF-A0A1A2TXH0-F1
#
_cell.length_a   1.000
_cell.length_b   1.000
_cell.length_c   1.000
_cell.angle_alpha   90.00
_cell.angle_beta   90.00
_cell.angle_gamma   90.00
#
_symmetry.space_group_name_H-M   'P 1'
#
loop_
_entity.id
_entity.type
_entity.pdbx_description
1 polymer ?
#
loop_
_entity_poly.entity_id
_entity_poly.type
_entity_poly.pdbx_seq_one_letter_code
_entity_poly.pdbx_strand_id
1 'polypeptide(L)'
;MSVLATTLALTACLTAPHGAADPTPQQSSPFPTGKSGTSIHVTEYSTATADVTLNGATWVSSGCSGGRGCNVIELTIAGKSNAPFTYSQTSVTAASSPWRQDPNRDVQGGSSMVDYQQINKLPPLRAGSVTNGQTAHGFIAYDANINQGDVYIEFNDPDAPAAPTPLAGWKVHT
;
A
#
# COMPACT_ATOMS: atom_id res chain seq x y z
N MET A 1 -6.21 83.91 24.04
CA MET A 1 -6.97 82.72 24.45
C MET A 1 -7.45 82.04 23.18
N SER A 2 -6.82 80.94 22.80
CA SER A 2 -7.18 80.14 21.63
C SER A 2 -6.62 78.71 21.81
N VAL A 3 -7.38 77.73 21.34
CA VAL A 3 -7.33 76.29 21.64
C VAL A 3 -6.11 75.60 21.03
N LEU A 4 -5.45 74.69 21.76
CA LEU A 4 -4.61 73.65 21.18
C LEU A 4 -5.11 72.26 21.59
N ALA A 5 -5.42 71.48 20.56
CA ALA A 5 -5.82 70.07 20.60
C ALA A 5 -4.60 69.14 20.45
N THR A 6 -4.87 67.83 20.45
CA THR A 6 -3.99 66.64 20.25
C THR A 6 -3.43 66.06 21.56
N THR A 7 -3.52 64.75 21.84
CA THR A 7 -3.31 63.57 20.97
C THR A 7 -4.14 62.34 21.39
N LEU A 8 -4.61 61.59 20.39
CA LEU A 8 -5.13 60.22 20.48
C LEU A 8 -4.03 59.24 20.92
N ALA A 9 -4.39 58.27 21.77
CA ALA A 9 -3.65 57.01 21.92
C ALA A 9 -4.61 55.84 21.66
N LEU A 10 -4.54 55.26 20.46
CA LEU A 10 -5.18 54.00 20.09
C LEU A 10 -4.23 52.86 20.46
N THR A 11 -4.48 52.18 21.58
CA THR A 11 -3.86 50.89 21.89
C THR A 11 -4.74 49.75 21.38
N ALA A 12 -4.58 49.39 20.11
CA ALA A 12 -5.13 48.16 19.57
C ALA A 12 -4.21 46.99 19.95
N CYS A 13 -4.56 46.27 21.02
CA CYS A 13 -3.99 44.96 21.31
C CYS A 13 -4.42 43.99 20.21
N LEU A 14 -3.56 43.80 19.20
CA LEU A 14 -3.70 42.75 18.21
C LEU A 14 -3.42 41.39 18.87
N THR A 15 -4.45 40.78 19.44
CA THR A 15 -4.47 39.33 19.65
C THR A 15 -4.54 38.67 18.29
N ALA A 16 -3.41 38.17 17.79
CA ALA A 16 -3.38 37.35 16.59
C ALA A 16 -4.31 36.15 16.79
N PRO A 17 -5.27 35.89 15.89
CA PRO A 17 -6.04 34.66 15.97
C PRO A 17 -5.04 33.52 15.82
N HIS A 18 -4.99 32.65 16.82
CA HIS A 18 -4.37 31.34 16.66
C HIS A 18 -5.21 30.61 15.62
N GLY A 19 -4.85 30.77 14.34
CA GLY A 19 -5.35 29.92 13.29
C GLY A 19 -4.98 28.51 13.70
N ALA A 20 -5.99 27.72 14.08
CA ALA A 20 -5.84 26.29 14.14
C ALA A 20 -5.22 25.87 12.81
N ALA A 21 -4.04 25.26 12.86
CA ALA A 21 -3.49 24.63 11.66
C ALA A 21 -4.57 23.66 11.18
N ASP A 22 -5.04 23.86 9.95
CA ASP A 22 -5.90 22.88 9.29
C ASP A 22 -5.20 21.51 9.43
N PRO A 23 -5.93 20.44 9.76
CA PRO A 23 -5.33 19.12 9.73
C PRO A 23 -4.77 18.94 8.32
N THR A 24 -3.45 18.73 8.23
CA THR A 24 -2.77 18.42 6.97
C THR A 24 -3.64 17.44 6.19
N PRO A 25 -3.99 17.71 4.92
CA PRO A 25 -4.77 16.78 4.12
C PRO A 25 -4.14 15.41 4.25
N GLN A 26 -4.92 14.39 4.60
CA GLN A 26 -4.47 13.01 4.45
C GLN A 26 -3.93 12.91 3.04
N GLN A 27 -2.63 12.67 2.93
CA GLN A 27 -1.94 12.66 1.67
C GLN A 27 -2.54 11.55 0.81
N SER A 28 -3.40 11.95 -0.13
CA SER A 28 -4.08 11.05 -1.05
C SER A 28 -3.02 10.28 -1.83
N SER A 29 -3.20 8.96 -1.94
CA SER A 29 -2.30 8.15 -2.76
C SER A 29 -2.39 8.60 -4.23
N PRO A 30 -1.26 8.72 -4.96
CA PRO A 30 -1.28 9.09 -6.38
C PRO A 30 -1.78 7.96 -7.30
N PHE A 31 -2.19 6.82 -6.73
CA PHE A 31 -2.67 5.63 -7.44
C PHE A 31 -3.90 5.04 -6.72
N PRO A 32 -4.65 4.14 -7.38
CA PRO A 32 -5.83 3.52 -6.79
C PRO A 32 -5.50 2.82 -5.47
N THR A 33 -6.25 3.17 -4.42
CA THR A 33 -6.18 2.48 -3.13
C THR A 33 -7.51 1.86 -2.78
N GLY A 34 -7.47 0.58 -2.37
CA GLY A 34 -8.68 -0.18 -2.07
C GLY A 34 -8.81 -0.53 -0.60
N LYS A 35 -10.01 -1.01 -0.25
CA LYS A 35 -10.26 -1.74 0.99
C LYS A 35 -10.12 -3.24 0.73
N SER A 36 -9.76 -4.00 1.77
CA SER A 36 -9.80 -5.47 1.69
C SER A 36 -11.20 -5.94 1.25
N GLY A 37 -11.25 -6.97 0.41
CA GLY A 37 -12.47 -7.52 -0.19
C GLY A 37 -13.02 -6.75 -1.39
N THR A 38 -12.42 -5.62 -1.78
CA THR A 38 -12.85 -4.84 -2.96
C THR A 38 -11.88 -5.03 -4.13
N SER A 39 -12.41 -5.25 -5.33
CA SER A 39 -11.62 -5.33 -6.55
C SER A 39 -11.19 -3.95 -7.04
N ILE A 40 -9.94 -3.83 -7.47
CA ILE A 40 -9.39 -2.67 -8.17
C ILE A 40 -9.04 -3.09 -9.59
N HIS A 41 -9.55 -2.37 -10.59
CA HIS A 41 -9.14 -2.56 -11.97
C HIS A 41 -7.76 -1.94 -12.19
N VAL A 42 -6.83 -2.71 -12.72
CA VAL A 42 -5.44 -2.30 -12.96
C VAL A 42 -5.02 -2.58 -14.40
N THR A 43 -4.10 -1.76 -14.90
CA THR A 43 -3.54 -1.85 -16.25
C THR A 43 -2.02 -1.81 -16.14
N GLU A 44 -1.34 -2.86 -16.59
CA GLU A 44 0.11 -2.89 -16.74
C GLU A 44 0.58 -1.94 -17.84
N TYR A 45 1.86 -1.60 -17.83
CA TYR A 45 2.55 -0.88 -18.89
C TYR A 45 2.45 -1.62 -20.24
N SER A 46 2.39 -2.95 -20.20
CA SER A 46 2.14 -3.84 -21.35
C SER A 46 0.74 -3.66 -21.97
N THR A 47 -0.14 -2.89 -21.34
CA THR A 47 -1.59 -2.73 -21.61
C THR A 47 -2.46 -3.92 -21.23
N ALA A 48 -1.89 -4.98 -20.64
CA ALA A 48 -2.69 -6.05 -20.05
C ALA A 48 -3.48 -5.53 -18.84
N THR A 49 -4.68 -6.07 -18.62
CA THR A 49 -5.58 -5.63 -17.56
C THR A 49 -6.05 -6.77 -16.68
N ALA A 50 -6.26 -6.46 -15.39
CA ALA A 50 -6.79 -7.38 -14.40
C ALA A 50 -7.65 -6.65 -13.37
N ASP A 51 -8.55 -7.39 -12.71
CA ASP A 51 -9.13 -6.96 -11.44
C ASP A 51 -8.36 -7.64 -10.31
N VAL A 52 -7.81 -6.86 -9.38
CA VAL A 52 -7.05 -7.37 -8.24
C VAL A 52 -7.82 -7.11 -6.95
N THR A 53 -7.98 -8.15 -6.13
CA THR A 53 -8.64 -8.08 -4.82
C THR A 53 -7.68 -8.58 -3.74
N LEU A 54 -7.38 -7.72 -2.78
CA LEU A 54 -6.81 -8.15 -1.50
C LEU A 54 -7.93 -8.75 -0.66
N ASN A 55 -7.98 -10.07 -0.51
CA ASN A 55 -9.05 -10.76 0.21
C ASN A 55 -8.86 -10.64 1.73
N GLY A 56 -7.62 -10.70 2.21
CA GLY A 56 -7.31 -10.61 3.63
C GLY A 56 -5.83 -10.40 3.90
N ALA A 57 -5.51 -10.06 5.15
CA ALA A 57 -4.16 -9.94 5.68
C ALA A 57 -4.15 -10.45 7.13
N THR A 58 -3.11 -11.19 7.50
CA THR A 58 -2.97 -11.78 8.84
C THR A 58 -1.53 -11.83 9.27
N TRP A 59 -1.25 -11.51 10.54
CA TRP A 59 0.01 -11.88 11.17
C TRP A 59 0.03 -13.37 11.55
N VAL A 60 1.06 -14.08 11.11
CA VAL A 60 1.39 -15.42 11.57
C VAL A 60 2.50 -15.29 12.60
N SER A 61 2.29 -15.74 13.84
CA SER A 61 3.22 -15.49 14.94
C SER A 61 4.49 -16.37 14.91
N SER A 62 4.45 -17.51 14.22
CA SER A 62 5.57 -18.44 14.10
C SER A 62 5.40 -19.38 12.90
N GLY A 63 6.49 -20.01 12.47
CA GLY A 63 6.47 -20.99 11.38
C GLY A 63 6.77 -20.43 9.99
N CYS A 64 7.11 -19.14 9.89
CA CYS A 64 7.70 -18.57 8.68
C CYS A 64 9.23 -18.81 8.67
N SER A 65 9.98 -18.13 7.80
CA SER A 65 11.43 -18.36 7.68
C SER A 65 12.16 -18.16 9.02
N GLY A 66 13.04 -19.10 9.34
CA GLY A 66 13.78 -19.13 10.61
C GLY A 66 12.89 -19.30 11.85
N GLY A 67 11.65 -19.79 11.70
CA GLY A 67 10.68 -19.99 12.79
C GLY A 67 10.03 -18.70 13.31
N ARG A 68 10.31 -17.55 12.68
CA ARG A 68 9.79 -16.24 13.08
C ARG A 68 8.34 -16.04 12.62
N GLY A 69 7.73 -14.97 13.11
CA GLY A 69 6.45 -14.51 12.58
C GLY A 69 6.60 -13.79 11.25
N CYS A 70 5.52 -13.72 10.48
CA CYS A 70 5.48 -13.01 9.21
C CYS A 70 4.08 -12.48 8.90
N ASN A 71 4.03 -11.42 8.09
CA ASN A 71 2.78 -10.94 7.51
C ASN A 71 2.40 -11.82 6.32
N VAL A 72 1.12 -12.18 6.21
CA VAL A 72 0.61 -12.96 5.08
C VAL A 72 -0.64 -12.28 4.53
N ILE A 73 -0.65 -12.06 3.21
CA ILE A 73 -1.81 -11.56 2.49
C ILE A 73 -2.42 -12.64 1.61
N GLU A 74 -3.71 -12.50 1.33
CA GLU A 74 -4.47 -13.33 0.40
C GLU A 74 -4.93 -12.47 -0.77
N LEU A 75 -4.65 -12.89 -1.99
CA LEU A 75 -4.94 -12.13 -3.21
C LEU A 75 -5.70 -12.96 -4.24
N THR A 76 -6.60 -12.29 -4.95
CA THR A 76 -7.23 -12.77 -6.18
C THR A 76 -6.86 -11.84 -7.32
N ILE A 77 -6.45 -12.38 -8.45
CA ILE A 77 -6.11 -11.65 -9.67
C ILE A 77 -6.93 -12.26 -10.81
N ALA A 78 -7.87 -11.51 -11.38
CA ALA A 78 -8.72 -11.95 -12.48
C ALA A 78 -8.37 -11.22 -13.77
N GLY A 79 -7.87 -11.93 -14.77
CA GLY A 79 -7.46 -11.34 -16.05
C GLY A 79 -8.66 -10.80 -16.84
N LYS A 80 -8.49 -9.64 -17.47
CA LYS A 80 -9.52 -8.92 -18.24
C LYS A 80 -9.14 -8.64 -19.69
N SER A 81 -7.89 -8.85 -20.05
CA SER A 81 -7.37 -8.71 -21.41
C SER A 81 -6.94 -10.04 -22.01
N ASN A 82 -6.91 -10.11 -23.35
CA ASN A 82 -6.30 -11.25 -24.05
C ASN A 82 -4.77 -11.27 -23.91
N ALA A 83 -4.14 -10.10 -23.75
CA ALA A 83 -2.74 -10.01 -23.35
C ALA A 83 -2.57 -10.58 -21.94
N PRO A 84 -1.51 -11.36 -21.67
CA PRO A 84 -1.25 -11.93 -20.36
C PRO A 84 -0.87 -10.82 -19.36
N PHE A 85 -1.66 -10.69 -18.30
CA PHE A 85 -1.33 -9.85 -17.15
C PHE A 85 -0.43 -10.64 -16.21
N THR A 86 0.75 -10.13 -15.90
CA THR A 86 1.76 -10.85 -15.12
C THR A 86 1.68 -10.49 -13.64
N TYR A 87 2.13 -11.42 -12.78
CA TYR A 87 2.28 -11.15 -11.37
C TYR A 87 3.47 -11.93 -10.81
N SER A 88 4.07 -11.38 -9.77
CA SER A 88 5.10 -12.04 -8.97
C SER A 88 4.99 -11.60 -7.53
N GLN A 89 5.23 -12.51 -6.61
CA GLN A 89 5.31 -12.22 -5.18
C GLN A 89 6.33 -11.13 -4.86
N THR A 90 7.40 -11.03 -5.65
CA THR A 90 8.45 -10.03 -5.46
C THR A 90 8.00 -8.63 -5.87
N SER A 91 7.03 -8.54 -6.78
CA SER A 91 6.45 -7.28 -7.25
C SER A 91 5.24 -6.84 -6.42
N VAL A 92 4.72 -7.70 -5.55
CA VAL A 92 3.74 -7.32 -4.54
C VAL A 92 4.47 -7.04 -3.23
N THR A 93 4.70 -5.77 -2.92
CA THR A 93 5.56 -5.36 -1.80
C THR A 93 4.77 -4.95 -0.57
N ALA A 94 5.37 -5.10 0.60
CA ALA A 94 4.87 -4.65 1.89
C ALA A 94 5.84 -3.65 2.54
N ALA A 95 5.32 -2.77 3.38
CA ALA A 95 6.12 -1.88 4.23
C ALA A 95 5.34 -1.41 5.47
N SER A 96 6.04 -0.87 6.48
CA SER A 96 5.40 -0.32 7.71
C SER A 96 4.93 1.13 7.59
N SER A 97 5.32 1.84 6.53
CA SER A 97 4.95 3.25 6.29
C SER A 97 4.17 3.44 4.98
N PRO A 98 3.37 4.50 4.80
CA PRO A 98 2.65 4.74 3.55
C PRO A 98 3.54 5.18 2.38
N TRP A 99 3.32 4.54 1.23
CA TRP A 99 3.67 4.93 -0.15
C TRP A 99 5.13 5.32 -0.44
N ARG A 100 5.57 5.14 -1.68
CA ARG A 100 6.93 5.48 -2.15
C ARG A 100 7.19 7.00 -2.22
N GLN A 101 7.25 7.67 -1.08
CA GLN A 101 7.77 9.05 -0.99
C GLN A 101 9.16 9.12 -0.35
N ASP A 102 9.52 8.12 0.45
CA ASP A 102 10.86 7.99 1.03
C ASP A 102 11.65 6.88 0.30
N PRO A 103 12.80 7.20 -0.32
CA PRO A 103 13.65 6.19 -0.95
C PRO A 103 14.29 5.20 0.03
N ASN A 104 14.30 5.50 1.33
CA ASN A 104 14.84 4.64 2.38
C ASN A 104 13.76 3.83 3.11
N ARG A 105 12.54 3.83 2.60
CA ARG A 105 11.42 3.08 3.17
C ARG A 105 11.73 1.59 3.25
N ASP A 106 11.25 0.97 4.31
CA ASP A 106 11.31 -0.46 4.55
C ASP A 106 10.41 -1.23 3.59
N VAL A 107 10.85 -1.44 2.36
CA VAL A 107 10.09 -2.21 1.36
C VAL A 107 10.57 -3.65 1.31
N GLN A 108 9.63 -4.58 1.44
CA GLN A 108 9.88 -6.02 1.32
C GLN A 108 8.99 -6.64 0.23
N GLY A 109 9.60 -7.37 -0.71
CA GLY A 109 8.86 -8.27 -1.61
C GLY A 109 8.51 -9.60 -0.93
N GLY A 110 7.51 -10.30 -1.45
CA GLY A 110 7.11 -11.61 -0.96
C GLY A 110 8.26 -12.63 -0.98
N SER A 111 8.35 -13.44 0.07
CA SER A 111 9.46 -14.38 0.29
C SER A 111 9.22 -15.75 -0.34
N SER A 112 10.19 -16.22 -1.12
CA SER A 112 10.24 -17.60 -1.65
C SER A 112 10.58 -18.65 -0.59
N MET A 113 11.07 -18.24 0.58
CA MET A 113 11.57 -19.16 1.62
C MET A 113 10.49 -19.64 2.58
N VAL A 114 9.32 -19.00 2.60
CA VAL A 114 8.21 -19.42 3.47
C VAL A 114 7.62 -20.74 2.98
N ASP A 115 7.52 -21.69 3.91
CA ASP A 115 6.73 -22.91 3.73
C ASP A 115 5.26 -22.64 4.06
N TYR A 116 4.46 -22.54 3.01
CA TYR A 116 3.03 -22.22 3.12
C TYR A 116 2.18 -23.36 3.65
N GLN A 117 2.68 -24.60 3.61
CA GLN A 117 2.01 -25.73 4.26
C GLN A 117 2.15 -25.61 5.77
N GLN A 118 3.34 -25.26 6.26
CA GLN A 118 3.62 -25.10 7.69
C GLN A 118 2.74 -24.02 8.34
N ILE A 119 2.43 -22.94 7.63
CA ILE A 119 1.57 -21.85 8.12
C ILE A 119 0.09 -22.00 7.71
N ASN A 120 -0.29 -23.11 7.07
CA ASN A 120 -1.64 -23.40 6.60
C ASN A 120 -2.24 -22.29 5.70
N LYS A 121 -1.49 -21.86 4.68
CA LYS A 121 -1.87 -20.78 3.74
C LYS A 121 -1.67 -21.23 2.29
N LEU A 122 -2.54 -22.07 1.76
CA LEU A 122 -2.39 -22.64 0.41
C LEU A 122 -3.48 -22.14 -0.56
N PRO A 123 -3.17 -21.92 -1.85
CA PRO A 123 -1.85 -22.10 -2.48
C PRO A 123 -0.95 -20.85 -2.34
N PRO A 124 0.39 -20.98 -2.40
CA PRO A 124 1.28 -19.83 -2.49
C PRO A 124 1.15 -19.14 -3.84
N LEU A 125 1.00 -17.81 -3.84
CA LEU A 125 0.94 -17.01 -5.06
C LEU A 125 2.35 -16.53 -5.43
N ARG A 126 3.12 -17.38 -6.12
CA ARG A 126 4.55 -17.15 -6.40
C ARG A 126 4.78 -16.20 -7.58
N ALA A 127 4.40 -16.64 -8.77
CA ALA A 127 4.48 -15.87 -10.00
C ALA A 127 3.60 -16.56 -11.05
N GLY A 128 3.17 -15.81 -12.05
CA GLY A 128 2.40 -16.34 -13.16
C GLY A 128 1.80 -15.24 -14.01
N SER A 129 0.84 -15.62 -14.83
CA SER A 129 0.06 -14.68 -15.62
C SER A 129 -1.38 -15.14 -15.73
N VAL A 130 -2.30 -14.19 -15.92
CA VAL A 130 -3.71 -14.47 -16.23
C VAL A 130 -4.11 -13.74 -17.50
N THR A 131 -4.88 -14.41 -18.36
CA THR A 131 -5.59 -13.79 -19.48
C THR A 131 -7.08 -13.67 -19.14
N ASN A 132 -7.84 -13.10 -20.07
CA ASN A 132 -9.29 -12.91 -19.93
C ASN A 132 -10.00 -14.21 -19.51
N GLY A 133 -10.78 -14.13 -18.43
CA GLY A 133 -11.52 -15.26 -17.87
C GLY A 133 -10.70 -16.21 -16.99
N GLN A 134 -9.39 -16.01 -16.87
CA GLN A 134 -8.54 -16.74 -15.93
C GLN A 134 -8.43 -15.99 -14.60
N THR A 135 -8.30 -16.77 -13.53
CA THR A 135 -8.11 -16.24 -12.17
C THR A 135 -6.94 -16.95 -11.51
N ALA A 136 -6.08 -16.18 -10.87
CA ALA A 136 -5.11 -16.66 -9.90
C ALA A 136 -5.58 -16.27 -8.50
N HIS A 137 -5.44 -17.18 -7.55
CA HIS A 137 -5.74 -16.96 -6.14
C HIS A 137 -4.65 -17.60 -5.30
N GLY A 138 -4.27 -16.95 -4.20
CA GLY A 138 -3.33 -17.54 -3.25
C GLY A 138 -2.77 -16.54 -2.25
N PHE A 139 -1.68 -16.94 -1.61
CA PHE A 139 -1.10 -16.23 -0.48
C PHE A 139 0.32 -15.72 -0.75
N ILE A 140 0.66 -14.53 -0.23
CA ILE A 140 2.01 -13.95 -0.26
C ILE A 140 2.44 -13.65 1.18
N ALA A 141 3.64 -14.09 1.56
CA ALA A 141 4.18 -13.93 2.91
C ALA A 141 5.43 -13.04 2.90
N TYR A 142 5.58 -12.21 3.95
CA TYR A 142 6.65 -11.24 4.15
C TYR A 142 7.36 -11.55 5.49
N ASP A 143 8.49 -12.23 5.42
CA ASP A 143 9.17 -12.91 6.54
C ASP A 143 10.46 -12.22 7.03
N ALA A 144 10.68 -10.95 6.67
CA ALA A 144 11.89 -10.24 7.03
C ALA A 144 11.61 -9.16 8.09
N ASN A 145 11.47 -7.90 7.68
CA ASN A 145 11.53 -6.76 8.59
C ASN A 145 10.17 -6.08 8.83
N ILE A 146 9.13 -6.50 8.10
CA ILE A 146 7.79 -5.93 8.25
C ILE A 146 7.06 -6.69 9.35
N ASN A 147 6.93 -6.05 10.51
CA ASN A 147 6.29 -6.63 11.69
C ASN A 147 4.76 -6.47 11.65
N GLN A 148 4.09 -7.07 12.63
CA GLN A 148 2.65 -6.91 12.86
C GLN A 148 2.27 -5.43 13.03
N GLY A 149 1.07 -5.08 12.56
CA GLY A 149 0.46 -3.77 12.74
C GLY A 149 -0.09 -3.24 11.42
N ASP A 150 0.01 -1.92 11.24
CA ASP A 150 -0.36 -1.28 9.99
C ASP A 150 0.70 -1.60 8.91
N VAL A 151 0.25 -2.26 7.84
CA VAL A 151 1.09 -2.68 6.71
C VAL A 151 0.51 -2.11 5.42
N TYR A 152 1.39 -1.58 4.59
CA TYR A 152 1.05 -1.00 3.30
C TYR A 152 1.48 -1.95 2.19
N ILE A 153 0.49 -2.49 1.48
CA ILE A 153 0.68 -3.43 0.38
C ILE A 153 0.61 -2.65 -0.93
N GLU A 154 1.57 -2.90 -1.81
CA GLU A 154 1.69 -2.26 -3.12
C GLU A 154 1.78 -3.35 -4.19
N PHE A 155 0.85 -3.32 -5.14
CA PHE A 155 0.87 -4.20 -6.32
C PHE A 155 1.60 -3.46 -7.44
N ASN A 156 2.87 -3.79 -7.65
CA ASN A 156 3.70 -3.16 -8.68
C ASN A 156 3.65 -3.97 -9.97
N ASP A 157 3.83 -3.28 -11.09
CA ASP A 157 4.01 -3.88 -12.39
C ASP A 157 5.39 -4.58 -12.46
N PRO A 158 5.44 -5.91 -12.67
CA PRO A 158 6.71 -6.64 -12.81
C PRO A 158 7.55 -6.20 -14.01
N ASP A 159 6.92 -5.73 -15.08
CA ASP A 159 7.56 -5.29 -16.32
C ASP A 159 7.98 -3.81 -16.27
N ALA A 160 7.50 -3.05 -15.28
CA ALA A 160 7.87 -1.66 -15.04
C ALA A 160 8.33 -1.40 -13.59
N PRO A 161 9.41 -2.05 -13.10
CA PRO A 161 9.85 -1.97 -11.71
C PRO A 161 10.31 -0.56 -11.27
N ALA A 162 10.65 0.30 -12.23
CA ALA A 162 11.04 1.69 -12.02
C ALA A 162 9.86 2.68 -12.09
N ALA A 163 8.63 2.21 -12.27
CA ALA A 163 7.46 3.07 -12.31
C ALA A 163 7.33 3.87 -10.99
N PRO A 164 6.92 5.16 -11.07
CA PRO A 164 6.85 6.03 -9.90
C PRO A 164 5.71 5.64 -8.94
N THR A 165 4.72 4.88 -9.41
CA THR A 165 3.56 4.45 -8.64
C THR A 165 3.25 2.98 -8.90
N PRO A 166 2.83 2.21 -7.87
CA PRO A 166 2.25 0.89 -8.09
C PRO A 166 0.93 0.99 -8.87
N LEU A 167 0.48 -0.15 -9.39
CA LEU A 167 -0.81 -0.29 -10.06
C LEU A 167 -1.98 -0.14 -9.07
N ALA A 168 -1.80 -0.65 -7.85
CA ALA A 168 -2.76 -0.59 -6.77
C ALA A 168 -2.07 -0.63 -5.40
N GLY A 169 -2.76 -0.19 -4.35
CA GLY A 169 -2.30 -0.44 -2.99
C GLY A 169 -3.40 -0.49 -1.94
N TRP A 170 -3.01 -0.98 -0.77
CA TRP A 170 -3.90 -1.14 0.38
C TRP A 170 -3.15 -0.81 1.66
N LYS A 171 -3.86 -0.22 2.61
CA LYS A 171 -3.45 -0.21 4.02
C LYS A 171 -4.24 -1.29 4.74
N VAL A 172 -3.55 -2.24 5.37
CA VAL A 172 -4.15 -3.30 6.19
C VAL A 172 -3.60 -3.27 7.60
N HIS A 173 -4.33 -3.90 8.52
CA HIS A 173 -3.88 -4.17 9.87
C HIS A 173 -3.78 -5.68 10.04
N THR A 174 -2.71 -6.16 10.66
CA THR A 174 -2.35 -7.59 10.72
C THR A 174 -2.22 -8.11 12.15
#